data_AF-A0A1G3AG86-F1
#
_entry.id   AF-A0A1G3AG86-F1
#
_cell.length_a   1.000
_cell.length_b   1.000
_cell.length_c   1.000
_cell.angle_alpha   90.00
_cell.angle_beta   90.00
_cell.angle_gamma   90.00
#
_symmetry.space_group_name_H-M   'P 1'
#
loop_
_entity.id
_entity.type
_entity.pdbx_description
1 polymer ?
#
loop_
_entity_poly.entity_id
_entity_poly.type
_entity_poly.pdbx_seq_one_letter_code
_entity_poly.pdbx_strand_id
1 'polypeptide(L)'
;MTAPYAWIAGIGLALAPLVGCGWLPPVPWCHPGSASYQQRQAVRFDPYPENDLGPPVVGGRPLGFTQPPAEPVRARQQTGWNGWWPWRR
;
A
#
# COMPACT_ATOMS: atom_id res chain seq x y z
N MET A 1 41.38 -21.28 -39.96
CA MET A 1 42.04 -21.38 -38.63
C MET A 1 40.98 -21.13 -37.57
N THR A 2 40.33 -22.18 -37.06
CA THR A 2 39.34 -22.07 -35.98
C THR A 2 40.08 -21.94 -34.66
N ALA A 3 39.85 -20.86 -33.92
CA ALA A 3 40.56 -20.58 -32.67
C ALA A 3 40.29 -21.72 -31.65
N PRO A 4 41.34 -22.31 -31.05
CA PRO A 4 41.23 -23.51 -30.20
C PRO A 4 40.54 -23.25 -28.86
N TYR A 5 40.00 -22.06 -28.62
CA TYR A 5 39.38 -21.63 -27.37
C TYR A 5 37.85 -21.43 -27.46
N ALA A 6 37.26 -21.66 -28.63
CA ALA A 6 35.82 -21.45 -28.86
C ALA A 6 34.93 -22.33 -27.94
N TRP A 7 35.39 -23.54 -27.62
CA TRP A 7 34.67 -24.46 -26.73
C TRP A 7 34.71 -24.03 -25.26
N ILE A 8 35.82 -23.43 -24.81
CA ILE A 8 35.94 -22.89 -23.43
C ILE A 8 34.96 -21.73 -23.24
N ALA A 9 34.86 -20.83 -24.24
CA ALA A 9 33.90 -19.74 -24.22
C ALA A 9 32.44 -20.25 -24.19
N GLY A 10 32.13 -21.29 -24.98
CA GLY A 10 30.81 -21.92 -24.98
C GLY A 10 30.43 -22.57 -23.65
N ILE A 11 31.35 -23.33 -23.04
CA ILE A 11 31.13 -23.98 -21.74
C ILE A 11 31.00 -22.95 -20.62
N GLY A 12 31.83 -21.91 -20.62
CA GLY A 12 31.75 -20.83 -19.62
C GLY A 12 30.40 -20.11 -19.65
N LEU A 13 29.87 -19.83 -20.85
CA LEU A 13 28.56 -19.20 -21.01
C LEU A 13 27.41 -20.12 -20.56
N ALA A 14 27.50 -21.42 -20.83
CA ALA A 14 26.47 -22.39 -20.45
C ALA A 14 26.41 -22.65 -18.93
N LEU A 15 27.53 -22.52 -18.22
CA LEU A 15 27.61 -22.76 -16.78
C LEU A 15 27.34 -21.50 -15.93
N ALA A 16 27.40 -20.30 -16.53
CA ALA A 16 27.11 -19.03 -15.86
C ALA A 16 25.73 -18.97 -15.13
N PRO A 17 24.61 -19.49 -15.66
CA PRO A 17 23.33 -19.45 -14.95
C PRO A 17 23.25 -20.42 -13.76
N LEU A 18 24.15 -21.41 -13.67
CA LEU A 18 24.16 -22.37 -12.55
C LEU A 18 24.69 -21.78 -11.24
N VAL A 19 25.35 -20.61 -11.30
CA VAL A 19 25.86 -19.90 -10.11
C VAL A 19 24.72 -19.24 -9.31
N GLY A 20 23.49 -19.28 -9.82
CA GLY A 20 22.27 -18.96 -9.09
C GLY A 20 22.06 -17.46 -8.82
N CYS A 21 20.79 -17.07 -8.81
CA CYS A 21 20.34 -15.71 -8.48
C CYS A 21 20.25 -15.45 -6.96
N GLY A 22 21.13 -16.05 -6.15
CA GLY A 22 21.07 -15.97 -4.68
C GLY A 22 21.29 -14.57 -4.11
N TRP A 23 21.81 -13.64 -4.92
CA TRP A 23 22.02 -12.24 -4.54
C TRP A 23 20.82 -11.33 -4.84
N LEU A 24 19.82 -11.79 -5.60
CA LEU A 24 18.67 -10.92 -5.85
C LEU A 24 17.86 -10.74 -4.55
N PRO A 25 17.59 -9.48 -4.15
CA PRO A 25 16.71 -9.25 -3.01
C PRO A 25 15.36 -9.93 -3.30
N PRO A 26 14.70 -10.51 -2.28
CA PRO A 26 13.42 -11.16 -2.46
C PRO A 26 12.45 -10.19 -3.12
N VAL A 27 11.92 -10.59 -4.27
CA VAL A 27 10.92 -9.80 -4.97
C VAL A 27 9.70 -9.64 -4.05
N PRO A 28 9.21 -8.41 -3.81
CA PRO A 28 8.18 -8.14 -2.80
C PRO A 28 6.84 -8.83 -3.11
N TRP A 29 6.64 -9.33 -4.34
CA TRP A 29 5.44 -10.08 -4.73
C TRP A 29 5.37 -11.48 -4.11
N CYS A 30 6.51 -12.12 -3.85
CA CYS A 30 6.53 -13.47 -3.27
C CYS A 30 6.42 -13.45 -1.74
N HIS A 31 6.52 -12.27 -1.11
CA HIS A 31 6.40 -12.14 0.34
C HIS A 31 5.79 -10.78 0.73
N PRO A 32 4.46 -10.63 0.64
CA PRO A 32 3.77 -9.35 0.86
C PRO A 32 3.75 -8.86 2.32
N GLY A 33 4.60 -9.42 3.20
CA GLY A 33 4.65 -9.11 4.62
C GLY A 33 3.49 -9.69 5.43
N SER A 34 3.42 -9.35 6.71
CA SER A 34 2.36 -9.81 7.62
C SER A 34 1.00 -9.17 7.32
N ALA A 35 -0.08 -9.82 7.73
CA ALA A 35 -1.44 -9.28 7.57
C ALA A 35 -1.59 -7.87 8.17
N SER A 36 -0.94 -7.59 9.31
CA SER A 36 -0.97 -6.26 9.94
C SER A 36 -0.17 -5.21 9.19
N TYR A 37 0.86 -5.60 8.43
CA TYR A 37 1.56 -4.70 7.52
C TYR A 37 0.67 -4.37 6.31
N GLN A 38 0.04 -5.38 5.72
CA GLN A 38 -0.86 -5.21 4.57
C GLN A 38 -2.07 -4.34 4.93
N GLN A 39 -2.68 -4.53 6.09
CA GLN A 39 -3.78 -3.69 6.58
C GLN A 39 -3.35 -2.21 6.73
N ARG A 40 -2.16 -1.96 7.28
CA ARG A 40 -1.64 -0.59 7.42
C ARG A 40 -1.38 0.08 6.07
N GLN A 41 -0.88 -0.67 5.09
CA GLN A 41 -0.73 -0.17 3.73
C GLN A 41 -2.08 0.09 3.05
N ALA A 42 -3.05 -0.81 3.25
CA ALA A 42 -4.40 -0.64 2.72
C ALA A 42 -5.06 0.65 3.25
N VAL A 43 -4.95 0.94 4.55
CA VAL A 43 -5.45 2.20 5.12
C VAL A 43 -4.72 3.42 4.54
N ARG A 44 -3.39 3.35 4.40
CA ARG A 44 -2.57 4.50 3.95
C ARG A 44 -2.82 4.86 2.48
N PHE A 45 -3.07 3.87 1.65
CA PHE A 45 -3.23 4.02 0.21
C PHE A 45 -4.65 3.69 -0.24
N ASP A 46 -5.64 3.92 0.63
CA ASP A 46 -7.05 3.70 0.33
C ASP A 46 -7.54 4.71 -0.73
N PRO A 47 -7.95 4.27 -1.94
CA PRO A 47 -8.54 5.17 -2.93
C PRO A 47 -9.99 5.55 -2.61
N TYR A 48 -10.63 4.90 -1.64
CA TYR A 48 -12.02 5.15 -1.27
C TYR A 48 -12.13 6.31 -0.27
N PRO A 49 -13.16 7.17 -0.41
CA PRO A 49 -13.34 8.31 0.49
C PRO A 49 -13.61 7.88 1.93
N GLU A 50 -13.29 8.78 2.87
CA GLU A 50 -13.66 8.68 4.28
C GLU A 50 -15.18 8.50 4.41
N ASN A 51 -15.61 7.68 5.37
CA ASN A 51 -17.04 7.39 5.57
C ASN A 51 -17.86 8.62 6.00
N ASP A 52 -17.19 9.65 6.54
CA ASP A 52 -17.84 10.87 7.03
C ASP A 52 -18.07 11.92 5.92
N LEU A 53 -17.48 11.74 4.74
CA LEU A 53 -17.54 12.72 3.64
C LEU A 53 -18.65 12.44 2.63
N GLY A 54 -19.37 11.32 2.73
CA GLY A 54 -20.43 10.97 1.79
C GLY A 54 -21.28 9.77 2.22
N PRO A 55 -22.24 9.35 1.38
CA PRO A 55 -23.02 8.14 1.64
C PRO A 55 -22.12 6.90 1.77
N PRO A 56 -22.43 5.96 2.69
CA PRO A 56 -21.60 4.79 2.91
C PRO A 56 -21.52 3.92 1.64
N VAL A 57 -20.29 3.62 1.22
CA VAL A 57 -20.04 2.71 0.07
C VAL A 57 -20.16 1.27 0.55
N VAL A 58 -21.39 0.75 0.60
CA VAL A 58 -21.70 -0.63 1.00
C VAL A 58 -21.48 -1.57 -0.17
N GLY A 59 -20.61 -2.58 -0.01
CA GLY A 59 -20.37 -3.62 -1.02
C GLY A 59 -19.53 -3.22 -2.24
N GLY A 60 -19.15 -1.94 -2.38
CA GLY A 60 -18.28 -1.46 -3.46
C GLY A 60 -16.77 -1.52 -3.15
N ARG A 61 -16.39 -1.84 -1.89
CA ARG A 61 -15.00 -1.89 -1.44
C ARG A 61 -14.41 -3.30 -1.58
N PRO A 62 -13.18 -3.48 -2.09
CA PRO A 62 -12.50 -4.77 -2.17
C PRO A 62 -12.23 -5.38 -0.79
N LEU A 63 -12.03 -6.71 -0.78
CA LEU A 63 -11.55 -7.45 0.38
C LEU A 63 -10.19 -6.89 0.83
N GLY A 64 -10.16 -6.29 2.03
CA GLY A 64 -9.01 -5.56 2.58
C GLY A 64 -9.28 -4.08 2.90
N PHE A 65 -10.32 -3.49 2.30
CA PHE A 65 -10.75 -2.10 2.54
C PHE A 65 -12.16 -2.02 3.17
N THR A 66 -12.74 -3.17 3.53
CA THR A 66 -14.12 -3.28 4.01
C THR A 66 -14.33 -2.65 5.39
N GLN A 67 -13.28 -2.63 6.22
CA GLN A 67 -13.33 -2.08 7.58
C GLN A 67 -12.32 -0.92 7.69
N PRO A 68 -12.74 0.31 7.40
CA PRO A 68 -11.92 1.46 7.73
C PRO A 68 -11.73 1.54 9.26
N PRO A 69 -10.56 2.01 9.72
CA PRO A 69 -10.34 2.23 11.15
C PRO A 69 -11.38 3.21 11.70
N ALA A 70 -11.72 3.05 12.99
CA ALA A 70 -12.59 4.00 13.67
C ALA A 70 -11.92 5.38 13.66
N GLU A 71 -12.44 6.30 12.86
CA GLU A 71 -11.92 7.66 12.78
C GLU A 71 -12.17 8.39 14.10
N PRO A 72 -11.21 9.17 14.61
CA PRO A 72 -11.51 10.13 15.66
C PRO A 72 -12.47 11.15 15.05
N VAL A 73 -13.75 11.09 15.45
CA VAL A 73 -14.77 12.08 15.08
C VAL A 73 -14.17 13.45 15.32
N ARG A 74 -13.95 14.23 14.24
CA ARG A 74 -13.45 15.59 14.39
C ARG A 74 -14.40 16.28 15.36
N ALA A 75 -13.87 16.72 16.50
CA ALA A 75 -14.65 17.53 17.42
C ALA A 75 -15.12 18.74 16.61
N ARG A 76 -16.38 18.72 16.16
CA ARG A 76 -17.05 19.92 15.65
C ARG A 76 -16.87 20.91 16.79
N GLN A 77 -16.03 21.93 16.59
CA GLN A 77 -16.08 23.09 17.46
C GLN A 77 -17.53 23.52 17.40
N GLN A 78 -18.26 23.23 18.47
CA GLN A 78 -19.45 23.97 18.78
C GLN A 78 -18.91 25.36 19.05
N THR A 79 -18.69 26.14 17.99
CA THR A 79 -18.88 27.58 18.04
C THR A 79 -20.34 27.75 18.39
N GLY A 80 -20.64 27.49 19.67
CA GLY A 80 -21.76 28.07 20.35
C GLY A 80 -21.52 29.55 20.21
N TRP A 81 -22.11 30.10 19.16
CA TRP A 81 -22.32 31.51 19.03
C TRP A 81 -23.16 31.88 20.25
N ASN A 82 -22.48 32.20 21.35
CA ASN A 82 -23.04 32.85 22.50
C ASN A 82 -23.30 34.28 22.04
N GLY A 83 -24.42 34.47 21.34
CA GLY A 83 -24.87 35.75 20.82
C GLY A 83 -25.02 36.77 21.96
N TRP A 84 -23.92 37.37 22.37
CA TRP A 84 -23.86 38.55 23.22
C TRP A 84 -24.03 39.77 22.32
N TRP A 85 -25.25 39.96 21.82
CA TRP A 85 -25.65 41.22 21.18
C TRP A 85 -26.68 41.92 22.08
N PRO A 86 -26.37 43.10 22.66
CA PRO A 86 -27.20 43.70 23.72
C PRO A 86 -28.54 44.34 23.29
N TRP A 87 -28.91 44.33 22.01
CA TRP A 87 -29.89 45.29 21.47
C TRP A 87 -31.15 44.70 20.82
N ARG A 88 -31.63 43.51 21.21
CA ARG A 88 -32.99 43.06 20.86
C ARG A 88 -33.93 43.27 22.06
N ARG A 89 -34.81 44.27 21.92
CA ARG A 89 -36.01 44.48 22.74
C ARG A 89 -37.15 43.59 22.26
#